data_AF-A0A183DKP9-F1
#
_entry.id   AF-A0A183DKP9-F1
#
_cell.length_a   1.000
_cell.length_b   1.000
_cell.length_c   1.000
_cell.angle_alpha   90.00
_cell.angle_beta   90.00
_cell.angle_gamma   90.00
#
_symmetry.space_group_name_H-M   'P 1'
#
loop_
_entity.id
_entity.type
_entity.pdbx_description
1 polymer ?
#
loop_
_entity_poly.entity_id
_entity_poly.type
_entity_poly.pdbx_seq_one_letter_code
_entity_poly.pdbx_strand_id
1 'polypeptide(L)'
;MSEADASLSVKDEEIDVAEVEKYRKERENEQFPDEIDTPVDTPARIRFQRYRALKSFRTSPWDPLENLPQTYSRIFKFADYRHSKKVALSAVANENDYSAPGGAYVSIYISRVPTDLIG
;
A
#
# COMPACT_ATOMS: atom_id res chain seq x y z
N MET A 1 -46.00 -18.91 -32.93
CA MET A 1 -45.66 -17.66 -32.23
C MET A 1 -44.26 -17.85 -31.67
N SER A 2 -43.20 -17.66 -32.45
CA SER A 2 -42.58 -16.39 -32.89
C SER A 2 -41.75 -15.73 -31.79
N GLU A 3 -40.42 -15.71 -32.04
CA GLU A 3 -39.42 -14.68 -31.73
C GLU A 3 -39.28 -14.25 -30.25
N ALA A 4 -38.11 -14.26 -29.62
CA ALA A 4 -36.83 -13.82 -30.14
C ALA A 4 -35.68 -14.51 -29.40
N ASP A 5 -34.88 -15.25 -30.16
CA ASP A 5 -33.49 -15.50 -29.83
C ASP A 5 -32.76 -14.16 -29.97
N ALA A 6 -32.78 -13.37 -28.89
CA ALA A 6 -32.01 -12.14 -28.81
C ALA A 6 -30.53 -12.54 -28.75
N SER A 7 -29.96 -12.78 -29.92
CA SER A 7 -28.53 -12.78 -30.18
C SER A 7 -27.92 -11.57 -29.48
N LEU A 8 -27.36 -11.81 -28.29
CA LEU A 8 -26.37 -10.92 -27.70
C LEU A 8 -25.20 -10.94 -28.68
N SER A 9 -25.22 -9.95 -29.58
CA SER A 9 -24.05 -9.57 -30.36
C SER A 9 -23.03 -9.11 -29.33
N VAL A 10 -22.26 -10.06 -28.82
CA VAL A 10 -21.03 -9.79 -28.09
C VAL A 10 -20.17 -9.08 -29.11
N LYS A 11 -20.08 -7.75 -28.97
CA LYS A 11 -19.11 -6.96 -29.71
C LYS A 11 -17.76 -7.59 -29.40
N ASP A 12 -16.97 -7.87 -30.44
CA ASP A 12 -15.57 -8.25 -30.33
C ASP A 12 -14.78 -7.06 -29.73
N GLU A 13 -14.98 -6.82 -28.43
CA GLU A 13 -14.06 -6.07 -27.61
C GLU A 13 -12.90 -7.03 -27.33
N GLU A 14 -11.68 -6.64 -27.68
CA GLU A 14 -10.47 -7.39 -27.32
C GLU A 14 -10.53 -7.70 -25.83
N ILE A 15 -10.83 -8.95 -25.50
CA ILE A 15 -10.92 -9.41 -24.12
C ILE A 15 -9.52 -9.24 -23.54
N ASP A 16 -9.34 -8.28 -22.63
CA ASP A 16 -8.08 -8.09 -21.93
C ASP A 16 -7.83 -9.34 -21.07
N VAL A 17 -6.97 -10.21 -21.59
CA VAL A 17 -6.60 -11.48 -20.96
C VAL A 17 -6.04 -11.25 -19.56
N ALA A 18 -5.34 -10.13 -19.32
CA ALA A 18 -4.80 -9.80 -18.01
C ALA A 18 -5.92 -9.44 -17.02
N GLU A 19 -6.94 -8.72 -17.47
CA GLU A 19 -8.12 -8.40 -16.66
C GLU A 19 -8.93 -9.66 -16.34
N VAL A 20 -9.17 -10.52 -17.33
CA VAL A 20 -9.84 -11.82 -17.11
C VAL A 20 -9.07 -12.71 -16.14
N GLU A 21 -7.74 -12.78 -16.26
CA GLU A 21 -6.90 -13.53 -15.31
C GLU A 21 -6.98 -12.96 -13.90
N LYS A 22 -7.00 -11.63 -13.76
CA LYS A 22 -7.13 -10.99 -12.44
C LYS A 22 -8.45 -11.38 -11.77
N TYR A 23 -9.57 -11.32 -12.50
CA TYR A 23 -10.87 -11.72 -11.97
C TYR A 23 -10.95 -13.20 -11.61
N ARG A 24 -10.32 -14.08 -12.42
CA ARG A 24 -10.20 -15.52 -12.10
C ARG A 24 -9.42 -15.74 -10.81
N LYS A 25 -8.26 -15.11 -10.65
CA LYS A 25 -7.41 -15.21 -9.45
C LYS A 25 -8.12 -14.69 -8.19
N GLU A 26 -8.89 -13.60 -8.31
CA GLU A 26 -9.66 -13.06 -7.19
C GLU A 26 -10.74 -14.04 -6.71
N ARG A 27 -11.46 -14.66 -7.66
CA ARG A 27 -12.48 -15.68 -7.35
C ARG A 27 -11.90 -16.94 -6.73
N GLU A 28 -10.74 -17.37 -7.20
CA GLU A 28 -10.00 -18.51 -6.65
C GLU A 28 -9.51 -18.21 -5.23
N ASN A 29 -8.93 -17.04 -4.98
CA ASN A 29 -8.49 -16.63 -3.64
C ASN A 29 -9.64 -16.49 -2.63
N GLU A 30 -10.82 -16.06 -3.08
CA GLU A 30 -12.03 -16.06 -2.23
C GLU A 30 -12.48 -17.49 -1.87
N GLN A 31 -12.28 -18.45 -2.77
CA GLN A 31 -12.66 -19.84 -2.54
C GLN A 31 -11.61 -20.59 -1.71
N PHE A 32 -10.33 -20.32 -1.94
CA PHE A 32 -9.18 -20.97 -1.34
C PHE A 32 -8.16 -19.91 -0.89
N PRO A 33 -8.37 -19.30 0.29
CA PRO A 33 -7.53 -18.20 0.74
C PRO A 33 -6.09 -18.65 1.00
N ASP A 34 -5.13 -17.94 0.41
CA ASP A 34 -3.69 -18.16 0.53
C ASP A 34 -3.21 -19.58 0.17
N GLU A 35 -4.04 -20.39 -0.51
CA GLU A 35 -3.65 -21.71 -1.00
C GLU A 35 -2.75 -21.56 -2.24
N ILE A 36 -1.63 -22.27 -2.23
CA ILE A 36 -0.67 -22.27 -3.34
C ILE A 36 -0.20 -23.69 -3.61
N ASP A 37 -0.17 -24.06 -4.90
CA ASP A 37 0.37 -25.34 -5.30
C ASP A 37 1.88 -25.39 -5.10
N THR A 38 2.37 -26.54 -4.62
CA THR A 38 3.80 -26.78 -4.50
C THR A 38 4.41 -26.99 -5.88
N PRO A 39 5.42 -26.20 -6.29
CA PRO A 39 6.04 -26.35 -7.60
C PRO A 39 6.73 -27.71 -7.74
N VAL A 40 6.58 -28.33 -8.92
CA VAL A 40 7.12 -29.67 -9.22
C VAL A 40 8.62 -29.66 -9.56
N ASP A 41 9.11 -28.53 -10.08
CA ASP A 41 10.48 -28.33 -10.55
C ASP A 41 11.45 -27.99 -9.41
N THR A 42 10.95 -27.33 -8.37
CA THR A 42 11.76 -26.80 -7.27
C THR A 42 11.34 -27.43 -5.95
N PRO A 43 12.27 -28.02 -5.15
CA PRO A 43 11.94 -28.56 -3.85
C PRO A 43 11.26 -27.51 -2.94
N ALA A 44 10.18 -27.90 -2.26
CA ALA A 44 9.41 -26.99 -1.40
C ALA A 44 10.26 -26.27 -0.36
N ARG A 45 11.28 -26.94 0.22
CA ARG A 45 12.23 -26.34 1.16
C ARG A 45 12.99 -25.13 0.58
N ILE A 46 13.31 -25.17 -0.71
CA ILE A 46 14.00 -24.07 -1.41
C ILE A 46 13.00 -22.97 -1.76
N ARG A 47 11.85 -23.35 -2.36
CA ARG A 47 10.79 -22.39 -2.74
C ARG A 47 10.29 -21.56 -1.56
N PHE A 48 10.18 -22.17 -0.38
CA PHE A 48 9.64 -21.58 0.84
C PHE A 48 10.70 -21.32 1.91
N GLN A 49 11.98 -21.19 1.54
CA GLN A 49 13.10 -21.05 2.48
C GLN A 49 12.98 -19.86 3.46
N ARG A 50 12.24 -18.81 3.09
CA ARG A 50 12.03 -17.60 3.92
C ARG A 50 10.79 -17.69 4.81
N TYR A 51 9.96 -18.72 4.64
CA TYR A 51 8.72 -18.89 5.39
C TYR A 51 9.00 -19.61 6.71
N ARG A 52 8.18 -19.32 7.73
CA ARG A 52 8.26 -19.92 9.05
C ARG A 52 6.91 -20.45 9.46
N ALA A 53 6.88 -21.65 10.02
CA ALA A 53 5.67 -22.21 10.62
C ALA A 53 5.42 -21.54 11.97
N LEU A 54 4.21 -21.01 12.18
CA LEU A 54 3.77 -20.50 13.47
C LEU A 54 2.74 -21.46 14.06
N LYS A 55 2.86 -21.75 15.37
CA LYS A 55 1.88 -22.59 16.08
C LYS A 55 0.52 -21.89 16.19
N SER A 56 0.54 -20.57 16.29
CA SER A 56 -0.63 -19.69 16.38
C SER A 56 -0.24 -18.30 15.91
N PHE A 57 -0.97 -17.76 14.94
CA PHE A 57 -0.78 -16.39 14.47
C PHE A 57 -0.96 -15.34 15.56
N ARG A 58 -1.73 -15.65 16.62
CA ARG A 58 -2.04 -14.69 17.69
C ARG A 58 -1.00 -14.65 18.79
N THR A 59 -0.35 -15.77 19.08
CA THR A 59 0.46 -15.92 20.30
C THR A 59 1.90 -16.30 20.04
N SER A 60 2.24 -16.78 18.83
CA SER A 60 3.62 -17.08 18.50
C SER A 60 4.39 -15.76 18.38
N PRO A 61 5.57 -15.63 19.00
CA PRO A 61 6.36 -14.41 18.92
C PRO A 61 6.86 -14.18 17.49
N TRP A 62 6.88 -12.92 17.07
CA TRP A 62 7.43 -12.47 15.80
C TRP A 62 8.21 -11.19 16.04
N ASP A 63 9.51 -11.17 15.71
CA ASP A 63 10.33 -9.97 15.88
C ASP A 63 10.05 -8.96 14.76
N PRO A 64 9.53 -7.75 15.06
CA PRO A 64 9.24 -6.73 14.06
C PRO A 64 10.50 -6.17 13.38
N LEU A 65 11.68 -6.37 13.95
CA LEU A 65 12.94 -5.84 13.45
C LEU A 65 13.76 -6.85 12.64
N GLU A 66 13.21 -8.05 12.44
CA GLU A 66 13.87 -9.10 11.69
C GLU A 66 13.59 -8.99 10.17
N ASN A 67 14.58 -9.33 9.34
CA ASN A 67 14.46 -9.40 7.86
C ASN A 67 13.95 -8.12 7.18
N LEU A 68 14.24 -6.95 7.75
CA LEU A 68 13.82 -5.67 7.18
C LEU A 68 14.55 -5.35 5.86
N PRO A 69 13.87 -4.76 4.86
CA PRO A 69 14.52 -4.32 3.64
C PRO A 69 15.47 -3.15 3.92
N GLN A 70 16.51 -2.98 3.10
CA GLN A 70 17.49 -1.91 3.28
C GLN A 70 16.85 -0.51 3.28
N THR A 71 15.76 -0.32 2.54
CA THR A 71 15.00 0.93 2.50
C THR A 71 14.39 1.32 3.84
N TYR A 72 14.13 0.36 4.74
CA TYR A 72 13.63 0.65 6.07
C TYR A 72 14.61 1.49 6.90
N SER A 73 15.92 1.41 6.61
CA SER A 73 16.92 2.27 7.25
C SER A 73 16.78 3.77 6.90
N ARG A 74 16.05 4.09 5.83
CA ARG A 74 15.89 5.47 5.33
C ARG A 74 14.70 6.20 5.94
N ILE A 75 13.82 5.50 6.65
CA ILE A 75 12.64 6.08 7.27
C ILE A 75 12.87 6.38 8.75
N PHE A 76 12.12 7.34 9.29
CA PHE A 76 12.13 7.65 10.71
C PHE A 76 11.10 6.83 11.47
N LYS A 77 11.50 6.29 12.62
CA LYS A 77 10.61 5.58 13.55
C LYS A 77 10.35 6.46 14.77
N PHE A 78 9.08 6.59 15.15
CA PHE A 78 8.71 7.19 16.43
C PHE A 78 8.87 6.16 17.56
N ALA A 79 9.50 6.57 18.65
CA ALA A 79 9.50 5.77 19.88
C ALA A 79 8.09 5.74 20.50
N ASP A 80 7.43 6.90 20.59
CA ASP A 80 6.02 7.04 20.93
C ASP A 80 5.39 8.09 20.00
N TYR A 81 4.59 7.62 19.06
CA TYR A 81 3.89 8.48 18.11
C TYR A 81 2.87 9.41 18.78
N ARG A 82 2.14 8.91 19.79
CA ARG A 82 1.07 9.69 20.45
C ARG A 82 1.68 10.85 21.22
N HIS A 83 2.78 10.59 21.93
CA HIS A 83 3.53 11.64 22.62
C HIS A 83 4.13 12.65 21.64
N SER A 84 4.85 12.17 20.61
CA SER A 84 5.49 13.03 19.61
C SER A 84 4.49 13.95 18.90
N LYS A 85 3.32 13.43 18.54
CA LYS A 85 2.22 14.21 17.97
C LYS A 85 1.71 15.28 18.94
N LYS A 86 1.50 14.94 20.21
CA LYS A 86 1.03 15.90 21.22
C LYS A 86 2.01 17.07 21.38
N VAL A 87 3.30 16.77 21.47
CA VAL A 87 4.36 17.78 21.60
C VAL A 87 4.39 18.69 20.38
N ALA A 88 4.42 18.11 19.17
CA ALA A 88 4.46 18.87 17.92
C ALA A 88 3.26 19.83 17.78
N LEU A 89 2.04 19.35 18.10
CA LEU A 89 0.84 20.19 18.03
C LEU A 89 0.82 21.27 19.13
N SER A 90 1.27 20.96 20.33
CA SER A 90 1.34 21.96 21.41
C SER A 90 2.33 23.09 21.13
N ALA A 91 3.42 22.80 20.40
CA ALA A 91 4.42 23.79 20.03
C ALA A 91 3.88 24.84 19.03
N VAL A 92 2.86 24.49 18.25
CA VAL A 92 2.24 25.37 17.24
C VAL A 92 1.02 26.10 17.80
N ALA A 93 0.45 25.65 18.92
CA ALA A 93 -0.75 26.23 19.51
C ALA A 93 -0.53 27.63 20.12
N ASN A 94 0.71 28.00 20.43
CA ASN A 94 1.03 29.34 20.89
C ASN A 94 1.37 30.22 19.68
N GLU A 95 0.66 31.33 19.53
CA GLU A 95 1.05 32.37 18.57
C GLU A 95 2.44 32.88 18.97
N ASN A 96 3.40 32.74 18.06
CA ASN A 96 4.71 33.34 18.19
C ASN A 96 4.75 34.62 17.35
N ASP A 97 5.51 35.62 17.78
CA ASP A 97 5.68 36.93 17.10
C ASP A 97 6.15 36.83 15.64
N TYR A 98 6.59 35.65 15.21
CA TYR A 98 7.09 35.34 13.87
C TYR A 98 6.04 34.73 12.93
N SER A 99 4.81 34.49 13.39
CA SER A 99 3.74 33.93 12.56
C SER A 99 2.88 35.03 11.96
N ALA A 100 2.51 34.89 10.68
CA ALA A 100 1.59 35.81 10.05
C ALA A 100 0.21 35.70 10.73
N PRO A 101 -0.44 36.82 11.09
CA PRO A 101 -1.75 36.78 11.73
C PRO A 101 -2.81 36.28 10.75
N GLY A 102 -3.87 35.69 11.30
CA GLY A 102 -5.01 35.22 10.51
C GLY A 102 -5.62 36.35 9.68
N GLY A 103 -5.75 36.14 8.37
CA GLY A 103 -6.30 37.12 7.43
C GLY A 103 -5.28 38.09 6.83
N ALA A 104 -3.99 37.98 7.15
CA ALA A 104 -2.96 38.80 6.52
C ALA A 104 -2.73 38.41 5.05
N TYR A 105 -2.58 39.41 4.18
CA TYR A 105 -2.02 39.23 2.84
C TYR A 105 -0.49 39.24 2.94
N VAL A 106 0.15 38.16 2.51
CA VAL A 106 1.61 37.99 2.58
C VAL A 106 2.20 37.56 1.24
N SER A 107 3.41 38.02 0.96
CA SER A 107 4.25 37.52 -0.14
C SER A 107 5.42 36.73 0.44
N ILE A 108 5.60 35.50 -0.01
CA ILE A 108 6.63 34.58 0.52
C ILE A 108 7.70 34.36 -0.55
N TYR A 109 8.96 34.53 -0.18
CA TYR A 109 10.11 34.24 -1.04
C TYR A 109 10.65 32.86 -0.71
N ILE A 110 10.40 31.88 -1.58
CA ILE A 110 10.85 30.50 -1.41
C ILE A 110 12.12 30.27 -2.22
N SER A 111 13.17 29.80 -1.56
CA SER A 111 14.43 29.47 -2.24
C SER A 111 14.38 28.09 -2.91
N ARG A 112 15.10 27.93 -4.03
CA ARG A 112 15.30 26.66 -4.76
C ARG A 112 14.00 25.99 -5.25
N VAL A 113 13.12 26.77 -5.86
CA VAL A 113 11.93 26.25 -6.53
C VAL A 113 12.32 25.77 -7.94
N PRO A 114 12.00 24.52 -8.34
CA PRO A 114 12.20 24.07 -9.73
C PRO A 114 11.35 24.90 -10.70
N THR A 115 11.99 25.45 -11.74
CA THR A 115 11.33 26.32 -12.73
C THR A 115 10.45 25.56 -13.71
N ASP A 116 10.71 24.27 -13.90
CA ASP A 116 9.97 23.42 -14.87
C ASP A 116 8.52 23.17 -14.44
N LEU A 117 8.17 23.47 -13.18
CA LEU A 117 6.82 23.38 -12.62
C LEU A 117 6.04 24.69 -12.73
N ILE A 118 6.68 25.76 -13.23
CA ILE A 118 6.10 27.09 -13.39
C ILE A 118 5.95 27.31 -14.90
N GLY A 119 4.83 26.84 -15.44
CA GLY A 119 4.39 27.04 -16.83
C GLY A 119 2.95 27.49 -16.85
#